data_AF-A0A7X1FMK5-F1
#
_entry.id   AF-A0A7X1FMK5-F1
#
_cell.length_a   1.000
_cell.length_b   1.000
_cell.length_c   1.000
_cell.angle_alpha   90.00
_cell.angle_beta   90.00
_cell.angle_gamma   90.00
#
_symmetry.space_group_name_H-M   'P 1'
#
loop_
_entity.id
_entity.type
_entity.pdbx_description
1 polymer ?
#
loop_
_entity_poly.entity_id
_entity_poly.type
_entity_poly.pdbx_seq_one_letter_code
_entity_poly.pdbx_strand_id
1 'polypeptide(L)' 'MSRYPYTEAYDALRALTEWKPGQGVTFSRSEAAQVCQYIADALGMDKEELVKRIADYRALEAGI' A
#
# COMPACT_ATOMS: atom_id res chain seq x y z
N MET A 1 20.86 -0.21 17.09
CA MET A 1 19.48 0.24 16.82
C MET A 1 18.77 -0.85 16.06
N SER A 2 17.72 -1.44 16.65
CA SER A 2 16.85 -2.34 15.88
C SER A 2 16.16 -1.52 14.79
N ARG A 3 16.16 -2.00 13.54
CA ARG A 3 15.44 -1.36 12.42
C ARG A 3 13.92 -1.59 12.47
N TYR A 4 13.45 -2.25 13.52
CA TYR A 4 12.05 -2.37 13.88
C TYR A 4 11.46 -0.99 14.23
N PRO A 5 10.26 -0.61 13.76
CA PRO A 5 9.29 -1.41 12.97
C PRO A 5 9.40 -1.22 11.45
N TYR A 6 10.26 -0.32 10.97
CA TYR A 6 10.30 0.08 9.56
C TYR A 6 10.72 -1.04 8.62
N THR A 7 11.74 -1.84 8.98
CA THR A 7 12.20 -2.94 8.12
C THR A 7 11.12 -4.01 7.96
N GLU A 8 10.47 -4.42 9.05
CA GLU A 8 9.44 -5.47 8.99
C GLU A 8 8.19 -5.02 8.23
N ALA A 9 7.75 -3.77 8.44
CA ALA A 9 6.62 -3.22 7.70
C ALA A 9 6.91 -3.15 6.19
N TYR A 10 8.12 -2.74 5.81
CA TYR A 10 8.49 -2.65 4.39
C TYR A 10 8.71 -4.02 3.76
N ASP A 11 9.30 -4.98 4.48
CA ASP A 11 9.47 -6.34 3.98
C ASP A 11 8.11 -7.04 3.79
N ALA A 12 7.16 -6.83 4.70
CA ALA A 12 5.79 -7.34 4.57
C ALA A 12 5.08 -6.77 3.33
N LEU A 13 5.15 -5.45 3.10
CA LEU A 13 4.57 -4.82 1.92
C LEU A 13 5.27 -5.25 0.62
N ARG A 14 6.60 -5.42 0.65
CA ARG A 14 7.36 -5.93 -0.49
C ARG A 14 6.99 -7.37 -0.82
N ALA A 15 6.70 -8.21 0.17
CA ALA A 15 6.29 -9.59 -0.04
C ALA A 15 4.92 -9.72 -0.75
N LEU A 16 4.08 -8.68 -0.73
CA LEU A 16 2.82 -8.62 -1.47
C LEU A 16 3.01 -8.31 -2.97
N THR A 17 4.26 -8.15 -3.43
CA THR A 17 4.58 -7.78 -4.80
C THR A 17 5.83 -8.46 -5.31
N GLU A 18 5.95 -8.57 -6.62
CA GLU A 18 7.23 -8.91 -7.23
C GLU A 18 8.05 -7.64 -7.53
N TRP A 19 9.25 -7.57 -6.96
CA TRP A 19 10.25 -6.59 -7.40
C TRP A 19 10.80 -7.02 -8.76
N LYS A 20 10.70 -6.14 -9.76
CA LYS A 20 11.23 -6.39 -11.11
C LYS A 20 12.50 -5.58 -11.33
N PRO A 21 13.65 -6.23 -11.62
CA PRO A 21 14.89 -5.52 -11.93
C PRO A 21 14.69 -4.49 -13.03
N GLY A 22 15.16 -3.26 -12.83
CA GLY A 22 15.05 -2.16 -13.80
C GLY A 22 13.66 -1.52 -13.95
N GLN A 23 12.61 -2.08 -13.36
CA GLN A 23 11.23 -1.54 -13.38
C GLN A 23 10.72 -1.13 -11.98
N GLY A 24 11.40 -1.57 -10.92
CA GLY A 24 11.00 -1.28 -9.55
C GLY A 24 9.88 -2.20 -9.08
N VAL A 25 9.08 -1.73 -8.13
CA VAL A 25 7.87 -2.42 -7.67
C VAL A 25 6.70 -1.94 -8.52
N THR A 26 6.14 -2.84 -9.34
CA THR A 26 4.94 -2.54 -10.12
C THR A 26 3.79 -3.36 -9.57
N PHE A 27 2.73 -2.68 -9.13
CA PHE A 27 1.49 -3.34 -8.72
C PHE A 27 0.59 -3.59 -9.92
N SER A 28 0.16 -4.84 -10.11
CA SER A 28 -1.11 -5.11 -10.79
C SER A 28 -2.28 -4.54 -9.96
N ARG A 29 -3.45 -4.37 -10.59
CA ARG A 29 -4.65 -3.94 -9.86
C ARG A 29 -5.02 -4.87 -8.70
N SER A 30 -4.77 -6.18 -8.85
CA SER A 30 -5.06 -7.16 -7.81
C SER A 30 -4.09 -7.03 -6.62
N GLU A 31 -2.79 -6.88 -6.88
CA GLU A 31 -1.80 -6.66 -5.82
C GLU A 31 -2.03 -5.34 -5.09
N ALA A 32 -2.39 -4.27 -5.82
CA ALA A 32 -2.75 -2.99 -5.19
C ALA A 32 -3.97 -3.12 -4.26
N ALA A 33 -4.98 -3.91 -4.65
CA ALA A 33 -6.14 -4.19 -3.80
C ALA A 33 -5.78 -5.00 -2.55
N GLN A 34 -4.82 -5.93 -2.66
CA GLN A 34 -4.31 -6.69 -1.50
C GLN A 34 -3.56 -5.79 -0.53
N VAL A 35 -2.72 -4.87 -1.02
CA VAL A 35 -2.06 -3.88 -0.16
C VAL A 35 -3.07 -2.99 0.55
N CYS A 36 -4.13 -2.53 -0.15
CA CYS A 36 -5.18 -1.77 0.51
C CYS A 36 -5.87 -2.58 1.61
N GLN A 37 -6.16 -3.86 1.38
CA GLN A 37 -6.73 -4.73 2.42
C GLN A 37 -5.77 -4.87 3.62
N TYR A 38 -4.49 -5.13 3.37
CA TYR A 38 -3.49 -5.27 4.43
C TYR A 38 -3.38 -4.02 5.32
N ILE A 39 -3.38 -2.84 4.70
CA ILE A 39 -3.36 -1.56 5.42
C ILE A 39 -4.65 -1.35 6.20
N ALA A 40 -5.81 -1.65 5.61
CA ALA A 40 -7.10 -1.52 6.27
C ALA A 40 -7.17 -2.40 7.54
N ASP A 41 -6.75 -3.65 7.43
CA ASP A 41 -6.71 -4.61 8.55
C ASP A 41 -5.75 -4.14 9.65
N ALA A 42 -4.56 -3.65 9.28
CA ALA A 42 -3.57 -3.14 10.23
C ALA A 42 -4.07 -1.90 11.00
N LEU A 43 -4.96 -1.11 10.41
CA LEU A 43 -5.58 0.07 11.01
C LEU A 43 -6.93 -0.23 11.69
N GLY A 44 -7.48 -1.45 11.56
CA GLY A 44 -8.82 -1.78 12.02
C GLY A 44 -9.92 -0.99 11.28
N MET A 45 -9.70 -0.65 10.01
CA MET A 45 -10.57 0.16 9.17
C MET A 45 -11.22 -0.69 8.08
N ASP A 46 -12.39 -0.28 7.59
CA ASP A 46 -12.98 -0.90 6.40
C ASP A 46 -12.17 -0.56 5.12
N LYS A 47 -11.95 -1.55 4.26
CA LYS A 47 -11.17 -1.35 3.02
C LYS A 47 -11.80 -0.31 2.10
N GLU A 48 -13.13 -0.29 1.96
CA GLU A 48 -13.82 0.66 1.09
C GLU A 48 -13.58 2.09 1.58
N GLU A 49 -13.61 2.30 2.89
CA GLU A 49 -13.28 3.58 3.50
C GLU A 49 -11.84 4.00 3.20
N LEU A 50 -10.87 3.10 3.38
CA LEU A 50 -9.46 3.38 3.06
C LEU A 50 -9.28 3.77 1.59
N VAL A 51 -9.88 3.01 0.66
CA VAL A 51 -9.77 3.26 -0.78
C VAL A 51 -10.37 4.62 -1.14
N LYS A 52 -11.52 4.99 -0.57
CA LYS A 52 -12.12 6.32 -0.76
C LYS A 52 -11.17 7.42 -0.29
N ARG A 53 -10.60 7.31 0.92
CA ARG A 53 -9.64 8.28 1.45
C ARG A 53 -8.41 8.45 0.55
N ILE A 54 -7.88 7.36 0.01
CA ILE A 54 -6.76 7.39 -0.94
C ILE A 54 -7.16 8.10 -2.24
N ALA A 55 -8.33 7.80 -2.78
CA ALA A 55 -8.84 8.42 -4.01
C ALA A 55 -9.07 9.92 -3.82
N ASP A 56 -9.71 10.33 -2.73
CA ASP A 56 -9.97 11.73 -2.39
C ASP A 56 -8.65 12.50 -2.24
N TYR A 57 -7.66 11.94 -1.53
CA TYR A 57 -6.34 12.54 -1.41
C TYR A 57 -5.67 12.72 -2.78
N ARG A 58 -5.77 11.73 -3.67
CA ARG A 58 -5.23 11.85 -5.04
C ARG A 58 -5.93 12.90 -5.88
N ALA A 59 -7.25 13.05 -5.75
CA ALA A 59 -7.99 14.11 -6.44
C ALA A 59 -7.53 15.50 -5.97
N LEU A 60 -7.37 15.68 -4.65
CA LEU A 60 -6.84 16.90 -4.05
C LEU A 60 -5.42 17.21 -4.54
N GLU A 61 -4.52 16.23 -4.58
CA GLU A 61 -3.17 16.42 -5.13
C GLU A 61 -3.16 16.78 -6.62
N ALA A 62 -4.12 16.25 -7.39
CA ALA A 62 -4.26 16.54 -8.81
C ALA A 62 -4.91 17.90 -9.10
N GLY A 63 -5.40 18.61 -8.07
CA GLY A 63 -6.10 19.89 -8.21
C GLY A 63 -7.49 19.75 -8.85
N ILE A 64 -8.12 18.58 -8.67
CA ILE A 64 -9.47 18.27 -9.16
C ILE A 64 -10.47 18.44 -8.02
#